data_AF-L8LKY2-F1
#
_entry.id   AF-L8LKY2-F1
#
_cell.length_a   1.000
_cell.length_b   1.000
_cell.length_c   1.000
_cell.angle_alpha   90.00
_cell.angle_beta   90.00
_cell.angle_gamma   90.00
#
_symmetry.space_group_name_H-M   'P 1'
#
loop_
_entity.id
_entity.type
_entity.pdbx_description
1 polymer ?
#
loop_
_entity_poly.entity_id
_entity_poly.type
_entity_poly.pdbx_seq_one_letter_code
_entity_poly.pdbx_strand_id
1 'polypeptide(L)'
;MLDLTKLARQLPGISEQMYQEVAVSKQRLTKAIALLSQAQANLEELLAKQKQWGDRLIFAAATPVEALDTPLTLGVSAFSHSVFATDGSQIAPSHHEIAYCYLLNIGRIMLHYGQNLHPLLDSLPEIYYKPEDLYISKKWGIRTEEWMGYRRTVAEAKVLAEMACAWVKPPGAHYEPNLALVDGSLIYWFLEVLPHEAKDLLLPEIFQAWSNLQEQKIPLVSYISAPRSSESINFLRLQACPYPKPNCQSQCGNLDKLPCQVVEPLRDATLWAYLLKPGERSPLWRSNLRILDLYPESYRVYFCYINVGTEIARVEMPAWVALDSTLLEQALGIVLAQVYKGYGYPIALAEAHNQAVVKSGDRARFFALLEDQMIRAGLKNVGISYKESSKRISIA
;
A
#
# COMPACT_ATOMS: atom_id res chain seq x y z
N MET A 1 20.08 -24.92 -11.83
CA MET A 1 19.92 -25.58 -10.51
C MET A 1 20.91 -24.93 -9.56
N LEU A 2 20.45 -24.42 -8.41
CA LEU A 2 21.29 -23.74 -7.42
C LEU A 2 22.15 -24.77 -6.68
N ASP A 3 23.47 -24.56 -6.60
CA ASP A 3 24.39 -25.45 -5.87
C ASP A 3 24.47 -25.04 -4.39
N LEU A 4 23.62 -25.68 -3.57
CA LEU A 4 23.51 -25.40 -2.13
C LEU A 4 24.79 -25.72 -1.35
N THR A 5 25.66 -26.59 -1.87
CA THR A 5 26.91 -26.97 -1.21
C THR A 5 27.93 -25.84 -1.25
N LYS A 6 27.98 -25.10 -2.37
CA LYS A 6 28.82 -23.89 -2.52
C LYS A 6 28.30 -22.74 -1.68
N LEU A 7 26.98 -22.64 -1.52
CA LEU A 7 26.31 -21.65 -0.67
C LEU A 7 26.58 -21.91 0.82
N ALA A 8 26.50 -23.17 1.25
CA ALA A 8 26.74 -23.56 2.63
C ALA A 8 28.14 -23.15 3.14
N ARG A 9 29.15 -23.16 2.27
CA ARG A 9 30.52 -22.71 2.60
C ARG A 9 30.64 -21.21 2.87
N GLN A 10 29.67 -20.41 2.45
CA GLN A 10 29.64 -18.95 2.64
C GLN A 10 28.84 -18.53 3.89
N LEU A 11 28.03 -19.43 4.46
CA LEU A 11 27.15 -19.16 5.60
C LEU A 11 27.86 -18.82 6.93
N PRO A 12 29.05 -19.39 7.27
CA PRO A 12 29.71 -19.06 8.54
C PRO A 12 30.10 -17.58 8.66
N GLY A 13 30.59 -16.97 7.58
CA GLY A 13 30.94 -15.54 7.56
C GLY A 13 29.72 -14.62 7.72
N ILE A 14 28.55 -15.06 7.22
CA ILE A 14 27.28 -14.35 7.40
C ILE A 14 26.85 -14.36 8.87
N SER A 15 27.04 -15.49 9.56
CA SER A 15 26.60 -15.66 10.95
C SER A 15 27.38 -14.73 11.91
N GLU A 16 28.70 -14.62 11.72
CA GLU A 16 29.54 -13.73 12.55
C GLU A 16 29.21 -12.25 12.32
N GLN A 17 29.01 -11.85 11.06
CA GLN A 17 28.57 -10.49 10.73
C GLN A 17 27.18 -10.18 11.35
N MET A 18 26.24 -11.12 11.29
CA MET A 18 24.91 -10.97 11.91
C MET A 18 25.00 -10.77 13.44
N TYR A 19 25.88 -11.48 14.15
CA TYR A 19 26.04 -11.28 15.60
C TYR A 19 26.55 -9.87 15.95
N GLN A 20 27.53 -9.36 15.20
CA GLN A 20 28.03 -8.00 15.40
C GLN A 20 26.95 -6.95 15.09
N GLU A 21 26.18 -7.16 14.02
CA GLU A 21 25.05 -6.30 13.65
C GLU A 21 23.95 -6.28 14.70
N VAL A 22 23.66 -7.41 15.37
CA VAL A 22 22.68 -7.50 16.46
C VAL A 22 23.08 -6.62 17.66
N ALA A 23 24.35 -6.66 18.08
CA ALA A 23 24.82 -5.86 19.19
C ALA A 23 24.73 -4.35 18.90
N VAL A 24 25.15 -3.93 17.70
CA VAL A 24 25.04 -2.53 17.24
C VAL A 24 23.58 -2.11 17.09
N SER A 25 22.72 -2.99 16.58
CA SER A 25 21.28 -2.75 16.45
C SER A 25 20.63 -2.50 17.82
N LYS A 26 20.98 -3.29 18.84
CA LYS A 26 20.50 -3.10 20.21
C LYS A 26 20.90 -1.74 20.78
N GLN A 27 22.13 -1.28 20.55
CA GLN A 27 22.58 0.05 20.98
C GLN A 27 21.79 1.18 20.29
N ARG A 28 21.54 1.05 18.98
CA ARG A 28 20.71 2.01 18.22
C ARG A 28 19.27 2.05 18.76
N LEU A 29 18.70 0.89 19.07
CA LEU A 29 17.36 0.79 19.64
C LEU A 29 17.27 1.48 21.00
N THR A 30 18.22 1.23 21.92
CA THR A 30 18.29 1.92 23.21
C THR A 30 18.36 3.44 23.03
N LYS A 31 19.17 3.90 22.07
CA LYS A 31 19.27 5.33 21.75
C LYS A 31 17.98 5.91 21.17
N ALA A 32 17.28 5.16 20.32
CA ALA A 32 15.99 5.58 19.76
C ALA A 32 14.92 5.71 20.84
N ILE A 33 14.86 4.77 21.80
CA ILE A 33 13.94 4.83 22.94
C ILE A 33 14.22 6.06 23.82
N ALA A 34 15.50 6.34 24.11
CA ALA A 34 15.88 7.54 24.85
C ALA A 34 15.47 8.83 24.12
N LEU A 35 15.68 8.88 22.79
CA LEU A 35 15.26 10.01 21.97
C LEU A 35 13.74 10.15 21.91
N LEU A 36 12.99 9.05 21.88
CA LEU A 36 11.52 9.05 21.90
C LEU A 36 11.01 9.68 23.20
N SER A 37 11.56 9.28 24.35
CA SER A 37 11.20 9.84 25.66
C SER A 37 11.55 11.33 25.77
N GLN A 38 12.72 11.74 25.28
CA GLN A 38 13.10 13.16 25.23
C GLN A 38 12.20 13.96 24.27
N ALA A 39 11.86 13.38 23.11
CA ALA A 39 11.00 14.02 22.14
C ALA A 39 9.58 14.19 22.68
N GLN A 40 9.07 13.23 23.47
CA GLN A 40 7.79 13.36 24.15
C GLN A 40 7.79 14.54 25.14
N ALA A 41 8.86 14.68 25.94
CA ALA A 41 8.98 15.79 26.88
C ALA A 41 9.04 17.17 26.18
N ASN A 42 9.57 17.22 24.95
CA ASN A 42 9.73 18.45 24.15
C ASN A 42 8.75 18.53 22.97
N LEU A 43 7.63 17.79 23.01
CA LEU A 43 6.79 17.55 21.83
C LEU A 43 6.31 18.85 21.18
N GLU A 44 5.81 19.80 21.97
CA GLU A 44 5.31 21.09 21.48
C GLU A 44 6.40 21.90 20.75
N GLU A 45 7.62 21.93 21.29
CA GLU A 45 8.75 22.62 20.68
C GLU A 45 9.15 21.96 19.36
N LEU A 46 9.16 20.62 19.31
CA LEU A 46 9.51 19.86 18.11
C LEU A 46 8.45 20.02 17.02
N LEU A 47 7.17 20.04 17.37
CA LEU A 47 6.07 20.33 16.43
C LEU A 47 6.19 21.75 15.88
N ALA A 48 6.50 22.74 16.71
CA ALA A 48 6.75 24.11 16.27
C ALA A 48 7.95 24.19 15.32
N LYS A 49 9.05 23.49 15.64
CA LYS A 49 10.23 23.38 14.76
C LYS A 49 9.88 22.72 13.43
N GLN A 50 9.15 21.61 13.44
CA GLN A 50 8.75 20.92 12.21
C GLN A 50 7.86 21.81 11.35
N LYS A 51 6.90 22.53 11.95
CA LYS A 51 6.02 23.46 11.23
C LYS A 51 6.79 24.62 10.60
N GLN A 52 7.79 25.16 11.31
CA GLN A 52 8.58 26.30 10.83
C GLN A 52 9.64 25.94 9.79
N TRP A 53 10.23 24.74 9.89
CA TRP A 53 11.43 24.36 9.12
C TRP A 53 11.23 23.12 8.24
N GLY A 54 10.03 22.52 8.22
CA GLY A 54 9.74 21.26 7.54
C GLY A 54 10.05 21.28 6.04
N ASP A 55 9.80 22.41 5.37
CA ASP A 55 10.09 22.64 3.95
C ASP A 55 11.60 22.67 3.63
N ARG A 56 12.45 22.86 4.65
CA ARG A 56 13.92 22.91 4.53
C ARG A 56 14.60 21.61 4.95
N LEU A 57 13.85 20.62 5.44
CA LEU A 57 14.37 19.30 5.75
C LEU A 57 14.64 18.54 4.44
N ILE A 58 15.79 17.87 4.37
CA ILE A 58 16.15 17.01 3.23
C ILE A 58 15.69 15.55 3.41
N PHE A 59 14.79 15.32 4.36
CA PHE A 59 14.21 14.03 4.69
C PHE A 59 12.75 14.21 5.11
N ALA A 60 11.94 13.19 4.89
CA ALA A 60 10.54 13.20 5.32
C ALA A 60 10.43 12.74 6.77
N ALA A 61 9.91 13.62 7.64
CA ALA A 61 9.52 13.29 9.00
C ALA A 61 8.00 13.40 9.11
N ALA A 62 7.34 12.35 9.59
CA ALA A 62 5.91 12.42 9.88
C ALA A 62 5.65 13.33 11.09
N THR A 63 4.44 13.84 11.20
CA THR A 63 3.98 14.63 12.36
C THR A 63 3.15 13.72 13.27
N PRO A 64 3.53 13.54 14.54
CA PRO A 64 2.69 12.81 15.48
C PRO A 64 1.40 13.61 15.78
N VAL A 65 0.26 12.93 15.83
CA VAL A 65 -1.02 13.55 16.23
C VAL A 65 -1.54 13.06 17.57
N GLU A 66 -0.86 12.06 18.15
CA GLU A 66 -1.06 11.55 19.50
C GLU A 66 0.27 11.58 20.27
N ALA A 67 0.23 11.36 21.59
CA ALA A 67 1.42 11.28 22.42
C ALA A 67 2.35 10.14 21.96
N LEU A 68 3.67 10.40 21.89
CA LEU A 68 4.66 9.51 21.30
C LEU A 68 4.92 8.21 22.09
N ASP A 69 4.67 8.24 23.39
CA ASP A 69 5.04 7.22 24.36
C ASP A 69 3.88 6.36 24.85
N THR A 70 2.70 6.51 24.22
CA THR A 70 1.48 5.81 24.63
C THR A 70 1.12 4.72 23.61
N PRO A 71 1.48 3.44 23.85
CA PRO A 71 0.85 2.32 23.16
C PRO A 71 -0.64 2.30 23.44
N LEU A 72 -1.45 2.07 22.41
CA LEU A 72 -2.90 1.96 22.56
C LEU A 72 -3.35 0.53 22.24
N THR A 73 -4.05 -0.10 23.17
CA THR A 73 -4.67 -1.41 22.93
C THR A 73 -5.85 -1.24 21.98
N LEU A 74 -5.88 -2.05 20.93
CA LEU A 74 -6.99 -2.07 19.98
C LEU A 74 -8.21 -2.77 20.58
N GLY A 75 -9.38 -2.19 20.35
CA GLY A 75 -10.65 -2.81 20.70
C GLY A 75 -10.94 -4.04 19.84
N VAL A 76 -11.80 -4.92 20.35
CA VAL A 76 -12.32 -6.05 19.58
C VAL A 76 -13.28 -5.51 18.52
N SER A 77 -13.19 -6.00 17.28
CA SER A 77 -14.15 -5.66 16.22
C SER A 77 -15.58 -5.96 16.65
N ALA A 78 -16.54 -5.17 16.18
CA ALA A 78 -17.97 -5.50 16.31
C ALA A 78 -18.25 -6.93 15.83
N PHE A 79 -19.13 -7.65 16.52
CA PHE A 79 -19.49 -9.03 16.14
C PHE A 79 -20.03 -9.12 14.71
N SER A 80 -20.86 -8.14 14.35
CA SER A 80 -21.46 -7.99 13.03
C SER A 80 -20.71 -6.89 12.26
N HIS A 81 -20.14 -7.21 11.10
CA HIS A 81 -19.46 -6.25 10.23
C HIS A 81 -19.22 -6.81 8.83
N SER A 82 -18.89 -5.94 7.87
CA SER A 82 -18.49 -6.34 6.51
C SER A 82 -17.12 -5.78 6.11
N VAL A 83 -16.38 -6.55 5.33
CA VAL A 83 -15.07 -6.15 4.81
C VAL A 83 -15.06 -6.29 3.30
N PHE A 84 -14.63 -5.24 2.62
CA PHE A 84 -14.50 -5.13 1.17
C PHE A 84 -13.02 -5.04 0.82
N ALA A 85 -12.59 -5.82 -0.16
CA ALA A 85 -11.21 -5.79 -0.64
C ALA A 85 -11.16 -5.98 -2.15
N THR A 86 -10.15 -5.38 -2.77
CA THR A 86 -9.84 -5.56 -4.19
C THR A 86 -8.35 -5.74 -4.40
N ASP A 87 -7.99 -6.53 -5.41
CA ASP A 87 -6.63 -6.62 -5.94
C ASP A 87 -6.71 -6.76 -7.47
N GLY A 88 -5.62 -6.48 -8.17
CA GLY A 88 -5.56 -6.44 -9.61
C GLY A 88 -4.41 -7.27 -10.19
N SER A 89 -4.71 -8.01 -11.24
CA SER A 89 -3.69 -8.55 -12.14
C SER A 89 -3.95 -8.17 -13.59
N GLN A 90 -3.03 -8.56 -14.48
CA GLN A 90 -3.03 -8.05 -15.85
C GLN A 90 -2.34 -8.98 -16.84
N ILE A 91 -2.76 -8.92 -18.11
CA ILE A 91 -2.03 -9.47 -19.26
C ILE A 91 -1.49 -8.30 -20.07
N ALA A 92 -0.16 -8.17 -20.10
CA ALA A 92 0.51 -7.11 -20.85
C ALA A 92 0.33 -7.29 -22.38
N PRO A 93 0.30 -6.19 -23.15
CA PRO A 93 0.16 -6.25 -24.59
C PRO A 93 1.43 -6.81 -25.25
N SER A 94 1.27 -7.62 -26.29
CA SER A 94 2.39 -8.23 -27.02
C SER A 94 2.19 -8.14 -28.53
N HIS A 95 3.24 -7.73 -29.25
CA HIS A 95 3.28 -7.73 -30.71
C HIS A 95 3.43 -9.14 -31.33
N HIS A 96 3.67 -10.16 -30.50
CA HIS A 96 3.80 -11.54 -30.94
C HIS A 96 2.49 -12.34 -30.83
N GLU A 97 1.48 -11.74 -30.19
CA GLU A 97 0.15 -12.30 -30.07
C GLU A 97 -0.76 -11.82 -31.21
N ILE A 98 -1.91 -12.47 -31.35
CA ILE A 98 -2.87 -12.24 -32.46
C ILE A 98 -3.48 -10.83 -32.50
N ALA A 99 -3.47 -10.12 -31.37
CA ALA A 99 -3.99 -8.77 -31.24
C ALA A 99 -3.17 -7.98 -30.21
N TYR A 100 -2.87 -6.73 -30.52
CA TYR A 100 -2.20 -5.83 -29.58
C TYR A 100 -3.24 -5.19 -28.65
N CYS A 101 -3.54 -5.89 -27.56
CA CYS A 101 -4.48 -5.49 -26.51
C CYS A 101 -3.95 -5.91 -25.14
N TYR A 102 -4.51 -5.36 -24.07
CA TYR A 102 -4.23 -5.81 -22.71
C TYR A 102 -5.51 -6.14 -21.95
N LEU A 103 -5.37 -6.95 -20.90
CA LEU A 103 -6.45 -7.33 -20.00
C LEU A 103 -6.11 -6.81 -18.61
N LEU A 104 -7.07 -6.16 -17.95
CA LEU A 104 -7.05 -5.98 -16.50
C LEU A 104 -8.04 -6.97 -15.88
N ASN A 105 -7.65 -7.63 -14.81
CA ASN A 105 -8.54 -8.50 -14.04
C ASN A 105 -8.54 -8.04 -12.59
N ILE A 106 -9.68 -7.52 -12.13
CA ILE A 106 -9.83 -7.04 -10.75
C ILE A 106 -10.57 -8.08 -9.94
N GLY A 107 -9.89 -8.68 -8.97
CA GLY A 107 -10.52 -9.51 -7.94
C GLY A 107 -11.25 -8.62 -6.95
N ARG A 108 -12.49 -8.99 -6.58
CA ARG A 108 -13.29 -8.27 -5.60
C ARG A 108 -13.89 -9.24 -4.59
N ILE A 109 -13.71 -8.90 -3.32
CA ILE A 109 -14.14 -9.71 -2.19
C ILE A 109 -15.00 -8.89 -1.27
N MET A 110 -16.07 -9.51 -0.79
CA MET A 110 -16.92 -8.99 0.26
C MET A 110 -17.22 -10.10 1.25
N LEU A 111 -16.78 -9.92 2.49
CA LEU A 111 -16.97 -10.87 3.58
C LEU A 111 -17.90 -10.27 4.63
N HIS A 112 -18.89 -11.06 5.06
CA HIS A 112 -19.81 -10.70 6.14
C HIS A 112 -19.54 -11.56 7.37
N TYR A 113 -19.47 -10.91 8.52
CA TYR A 113 -19.34 -11.56 9.82
C TYR A 113 -20.59 -11.25 10.64
N GLY A 114 -21.12 -12.25 11.34
CA GLY A 114 -22.28 -12.09 12.23
C GLY A 114 -23.64 -11.83 11.55
N GLN A 115 -23.70 -11.71 10.22
CA GLN A 115 -24.90 -11.26 9.49
C GLN A 115 -25.70 -12.37 8.77
N ASN A 116 -25.20 -13.61 8.74
CA ASN A 116 -25.81 -14.71 7.98
C ASN A 116 -26.04 -14.38 6.48
N LEU A 117 -25.11 -13.63 5.88
CA LEU A 117 -25.11 -13.28 4.46
C LEU A 117 -24.01 -14.05 3.74
N HIS A 118 -24.26 -14.42 2.48
CA HIS A 118 -23.26 -15.08 1.65
C HIS A 118 -22.15 -14.10 1.25
N PRO A 119 -20.87 -14.52 1.28
CA PRO A 119 -19.78 -13.68 0.78
C PRO A 119 -19.85 -13.54 -0.74
N LEU A 120 -19.27 -12.47 -1.27
CA LEU A 120 -18.95 -12.35 -2.70
C LEU A 120 -17.47 -12.63 -2.88
N LEU A 121 -17.15 -13.57 -3.76
CA LEU A 121 -15.80 -13.82 -4.25
C LEU A 121 -15.88 -13.86 -5.77
N ASP A 122 -15.36 -12.82 -6.41
CA ASP A 122 -15.58 -12.61 -7.85
C ASP A 122 -14.39 -11.91 -8.51
N SER A 123 -14.34 -11.93 -9.83
CA SER A 123 -13.36 -11.19 -10.63
C SER A 123 -14.01 -10.50 -11.83
N LEU A 124 -13.51 -9.30 -12.14
CA LEU A 124 -13.98 -8.46 -13.24
C LEU A 124 -12.87 -8.31 -14.29
N PRO A 125 -12.84 -9.19 -15.32
CA PRO A 125 -11.93 -9.05 -16.43
C PRO A 125 -12.43 -8.01 -17.45
N GLU A 126 -11.56 -7.08 -17.86
CA GLU A 126 -11.86 -6.07 -18.88
C GLU A 126 -10.72 -5.94 -19.90
N ILE A 127 -11.08 -5.96 -21.19
CA ILE A 127 -10.15 -5.93 -22.32
C ILE A 127 -10.04 -4.50 -22.86
N TYR A 128 -8.80 -4.04 -23.00
CA TYR A 128 -8.44 -2.73 -23.50
C TYR A 128 -7.71 -2.88 -24.83
N TYR A 129 -8.33 -2.37 -25.90
CA TYR A 129 -7.88 -2.60 -27.28
C TYR A 129 -8.03 -1.38 -28.19
N LYS A 130 -8.62 -0.28 -27.71
CA LYS A 130 -8.82 0.91 -28.55
C LYS A 130 -7.55 1.76 -28.59
N PRO A 131 -7.34 2.59 -29.64
CA PRO A 131 -6.18 3.47 -29.73
C PRO A 131 -6.00 4.37 -28.49
N GLU A 132 -7.09 4.88 -27.94
CA GLU A 132 -7.11 5.67 -26.70
C GLU A 132 -6.62 4.88 -25.47
N ASP A 133 -6.84 3.56 -25.43
CA ASP A 133 -6.35 2.73 -24.32
C ASP A 133 -4.86 2.41 -24.47
N LEU A 134 -4.43 2.18 -25.72
CA LEU A 134 -3.12 1.62 -26.03
C LEU A 134 -2.03 2.67 -26.22
N TYR A 135 -2.40 3.87 -26.67
CA TYR A 135 -1.45 4.88 -27.13
C TYR A 135 -1.52 6.22 -26.39
N ILE A 136 -2.53 6.45 -25.53
CA ILE A 136 -2.65 7.71 -24.78
C ILE A 136 -1.38 8.04 -23.98
N SER A 137 -0.71 7.03 -23.43
CA SER A 137 0.47 7.20 -22.59
C SER A 137 1.73 7.59 -23.36
N LYS A 138 1.78 7.31 -24.67
CA LYS A 138 2.97 7.54 -25.50
C LYS A 138 3.34 9.02 -25.61
N LYS A 139 2.36 9.92 -25.54
CA LYS A 139 2.61 11.37 -25.57
C LYS A 139 3.41 11.88 -24.36
N TRP A 140 3.46 11.09 -23.28
CA TRP A 140 4.27 11.34 -22.09
C TRP A 140 5.54 10.48 -22.03
N GLY A 141 5.84 9.71 -23.08
CA GLY A 141 6.96 8.77 -23.08
C GLY A 141 6.77 7.52 -22.20
N ILE A 142 5.56 7.27 -21.71
CA ILE A 142 5.25 6.17 -20.80
C ILE A 142 4.88 4.92 -21.61
N ARG A 143 5.48 3.79 -21.26
CA ARG A 143 5.17 2.50 -21.91
C ARG A 143 3.73 2.08 -21.60
N THR A 144 3.05 1.46 -22.56
CA THR A 144 1.67 0.99 -22.38
C THR A 144 1.54 0.01 -21.20
N GLU A 145 2.54 -0.86 -20.99
CA GLU A 145 2.56 -1.80 -19.86
C GLU A 145 2.62 -1.10 -18.49
N GLU A 146 3.37 -0.01 -18.40
CA GLU A 146 3.48 0.80 -17.19
C GLU A 146 2.19 1.59 -16.95
N TRP A 147 1.63 2.22 -18.00
CA TRP A 147 0.36 2.92 -17.94
C TRP A 147 -0.81 2.02 -17.53
N MET A 148 -0.83 0.79 -18.04
CA MET A 148 -1.79 -0.24 -17.65
C MET A 148 -1.75 -0.49 -16.13
N GLY A 149 -0.57 -0.52 -15.52
CA GLY A 149 -0.44 -0.66 -14.06
C GLY A 149 -1.11 0.48 -13.29
N TYR A 150 -1.02 1.72 -13.78
CA TYR A 150 -1.72 2.85 -13.15
C TYR A 150 -3.23 2.79 -13.35
N ARG A 151 -3.68 2.40 -14.54
CA ARG A 151 -5.12 2.17 -14.82
C ARG A 151 -5.68 1.05 -13.96
N ARG A 152 -4.89 0.03 -13.65
CA ARG A 152 -5.24 -1.03 -12.71
C ARG A 152 -5.49 -0.49 -11.31
N THR A 153 -4.61 0.36 -10.77
CA THR A 153 -4.82 1.03 -9.47
C THR A 153 -6.10 1.88 -9.46
N VAL A 154 -6.41 2.59 -10.55
CA VAL A 154 -7.67 3.32 -10.68
C VAL A 154 -8.87 2.37 -10.67
N ALA A 155 -8.80 1.26 -11.41
CA ALA A 155 -9.87 0.26 -11.46
C ALA A 155 -10.10 -0.44 -10.11
N GLU A 156 -9.03 -0.81 -9.39
CA GLU A 156 -9.09 -1.36 -8.03
C GLU A 156 -9.87 -0.40 -7.10
N ALA A 157 -9.48 0.88 -7.06
CA ALA A 157 -10.14 1.87 -6.22
C ALA A 157 -11.63 2.06 -6.55
N LYS A 158 -11.96 2.12 -7.84
CA LYS A 158 -13.35 2.26 -8.30
C LYS A 158 -14.21 1.07 -7.95
N VAL A 159 -13.74 -0.14 -8.27
CA VAL A 159 -14.48 -1.38 -7.96
C VAL A 159 -14.67 -1.53 -6.45
N LEU A 160 -13.67 -1.17 -5.65
CA LEU A 160 -13.79 -1.19 -4.18
C LEU A 160 -14.89 -0.24 -3.69
N ALA A 161 -14.87 1.01 -4.14
CA ALA A 161 -15.87 2.00 -3.75
C ALA A 161 -17.27 1.65 -4.27
N GLU A 162 -17.39 1.21 -5.51
CA GLU A 162 -18.65 0.75 -6.11
C GLU A 162 -19.21 -0.42 -5.32
N MET A 163 -18.40 -1.44 -5.02
CA MET A 163 -18.82 -2.59 -4.23
C MET A 163 -19.23 -2.18 -2.82
N ALA A 164 -18.40 -1.42 -2.10
CA ALA A 164 -18.69 -1.02 -0.73
C ALA A 164 -19.94 -0.11 -0.62
N CYS A 165 -20.13 0.82 -1.57
CA CYS A 165 -21.26 1.76 -1.54
C CYS A 165 -22.55 1.15 -2.13
N ALA A 166 -22.44 0.34 -3.19
CA ALA A 166 -23.60 -0.34 -3.77
C ALA A 166 -24.02 -1.56 -2.96
N TRP A 167 -23.16 -2.06 -2.08
CA TRP A 167 -23.53 -3.06 -1.06
C TRP A 167 -24.55 -2.53 -0.03
N VAL A 168 -24.87 -1.24 -0.09
CA VAL A 168 -26.01 -0.63 0.62
C VAL A 168 -27.32 -0.71 -0.20
N LYS A 169 -27.29 -1.27 -1.42
CA LYS A 169 -28.45 -1.43 -2.33
C LYS A 169 -29.03 -2.86 -2.50
N PRO A 170 -29.04 -3.76 -1.51
CA PRO A 170 -30.18 -4.66 -1.29
C PRO A 170 -31.31 -3.90 -0.56
N PRO A 171 -32.58 -4.36 -0.58
CA PRO A 171 -33.69 -3.64 0.04
C PRO A 171 -33.59 -3.70 1.57
N GLY A 172 -33.00 -2.66 2.18
CA GLY A 172 -32.95 -2.46 3.62
C GLY A 172 -31.84 -1.52 4.06
N ALA A 173 -32.04 -0.81 5.17
CA ALA A 173 -30.97 -0.03 5.79
C ALA A 173 -30.02 -0.99 6.51
N HIS A 174 -28.80 -1.15 5.99
CA HIS A 174 -27.73 -1.86 6.67
C HIS A 174 -26.95 -0.88 7.56
N TYR A 175 -27.03 -1.09 8.87
CA TYR A 175 -26.40 -0.25 9.90
C TYR A 175 -25.07 -0.81 10.42
N GLU A 176 -24.62 -1.93 9.86
CA GLU A 176 -23.47 -2.65 10.40
C GLU A 176 -22.15 -1.99 10.00
N PRO A 177 -21.13 -2.04 10.88
CA PRO A 177 -19.77 -1.60 10.60
C PRO A 177 -19.21 -2.15 9.29
N ASN A 178 -18.54 -1.28 8.53
CA ASN A 178 -17.95 -1.60 7.24
C ASN A 178 -16.45 -1.23 7.22
N LEU A 179 -15.67 -1.89 6.37
CA LEU A 179 -14.27 -1.55 6.12
C LEU A 179 -13.93 -1.78 4.64
N ALA A 180 -13.43 -0.75 3.96
CA ALA A 180 -12.78 -0.87 2.66
C ALA A 180 -11.27 -1.04 2.88
N LEU A 181 -10.71 -2.18 2.46
CA LEU A 181 -9.34 -2.58 2.73
C LEU A 181 -8.55 -2.74 1.43
N VAL A 182 -7.38 -2.13 1.37
CA VAL A 182 -6.46 -2.16 0.21
C VAL A 182 -5.13 -2.78 0.61
N ASP A 183 -4.51 -3.55 -0.29
CA ASP A 183 -3.16 -4.04 -0.11
C ASP A 183 -2.13 -3.01 -0.60
N GLY A 184 -1.11 -2.73 0.21
CA GLY A 184 -0.08 -1.75 -0.13
C GLY A 184 -0.37 -0.34 0.38
N SER A 185 0.25 0.67 -0.25
CA SER A 185 0.23 2.05 0.26
C SER A 185 -0.85 2.90 -0.38
N LEU A 186 -1.47 3.79 0.42
CA LEU A 186 -2.33 4.87 -0.07
C LEU A 186 -1.52 6.05 -0.65
N ILE A 187 -0.18 5.98 -0.59
CA ILE A 187 0.73 6.93 -1.21
C ILE A 187 1.13 6.38 -2.58
N TYR A 188 0.51 6.91 -3.64
CA TYR A 188 0.78 6.47 -5.01
C TYR A 188 2.12 6.98 -5.56
N TRP A 189 3.21 6.31 -5.20
CA TRP A 189 4.61 6.67 -5.54
C TRP A 189 4.86 6.92 -7.04
N PHE A 190 4.12 6.25 -7.92
CA PHE A 190 4.24 6.47 -9.36
C PHE A 190 3.94 7.92 -9.78
N LEU A 191 3.21 8.69 -8.97
CA LEU A 191 2.92 10.09 -9.26
C LEU A 191 4.18 10.98 -9.25
N GLU A 192 5.28 10.62 -8.58
CA GLU A 192 6.48 11.48 -8.55
C GLU A 192 7.06 11.73 -9.93
N VAL A 193 7.06 10.70 -10.78
CA VAL A 193 7.68 10.74 -12.12
C VAL A 193 6.68 11.10 -13.23
N LEU A 194 5.38 11.13 -12.92
CA LEU A 194 4.35 11.41 -13.92
C LEU A 194 4.25 12.90 -14.28
N PRO A 195 4.08 13.24 -15.57
CA PRO A 195 3.68 14.59 -15.98
C PRO A 195 2.31 14.99 -15.44
N HIS A 196 2.06 16.29 -15.31
CA HIS A 196 0.80 16.83 -14.76
C HIS A 196 -0.44 16.30 -15.49
N GLU A 197 -0.46 16.36 -16.82
CA GLU A 197 -1.59 15.88 -17.63
C GLU A 197 -1.90 14.38 -17.41
N ALA A 198 -0.89 13.56 -17.11
CA ALA A 198 -1.09 12.14 -16.84
C ALA A 198 -1.73 11.95 -15.46
N LYS A 199 -1.34 12.76 -14.46
CA LYS A 199 -1.94 12.77 -13.11
C LYS A 199 -3.41 13.16 -13.16
N ASP A 200 -3.74 14.17 -13.98
CA ASP A 200 -5.11 14.67 -14.15
C ASP A 200 -6.09 13.63 -14.71
N LEU A 201 -5.58 12.53 -15.29
CA LEU A 201 -6.42 11.42 -15.76
C LEU A 201 -6.59 10.29 -14.74
N LEU A 202 -5.76 10.25 -13.70
CA LEU A 202 -5.73 9.16 -12.73
C LEU A 202 -6.32 9.59 -11.39
N LEU A 203 -5.85 10.73 -10.86
CA LEU A 203 -6.21 11.20 -9.53
C LEU A 203 -7.70 11.51 -9.38
N PRO A 204 -8.38 12.18 -10.33
CA PRO A 204 -9.81 12.47 -10.17
C PRO A 204 -10.68 11.21 -10.03
N GLU A 205 -10.37 10.14 -10.78
CA GLU A 205 -11.12 8.88 -10.68
C GLU A 205 -10.91 8.21 -9.32
N ILE A 206 -9.68 8.20 -8.81
CA ILE A 206 -9.38 7.65 -7.47
C ILE A 206 -10.04 8.48 -6.36
N PHE A 207 -9.93 9.81 -6.45
CA PHE A 207 -10.53 10.71 -5.46
C PHE A 207 -12.06 10.68 -5.49
N GLN A 208 -12.68 10.42 -6.64
CA GLN A 208 -14.12 10.18 -6.70
C GLN A 208 -14.49 8.89 -5.95
N ALA A 209 -13.71 7.81 -6.10
CA ALA A 209 -13.93 6.58 -5.35
C ALA A 209 -13.79 6.81 -3.83
N TRP A 210 -12.80 7.59 -3.40
CA TRP A 210 -12.61 7.95 -1.99
C TRP A 210 -13.73 8.86 -1.47
N SER A 211 -14.23 9.79 -2.29
CA SER A 211 -15.38 10.65 -1.97
C SER A 211 -16.62 9.81 -1.69
N ASN A 212 -16.91 8.83 -2.55
CA ASN A 212 -18.06 7.95 -2.38
C ASN A 212 -17.98 7.18 -1.04
N LEU A 213 -16.80 6.64 -0.70
CA LEU A 213 -16.58 5.97 0.59
C LEU A 213 -16.76 6.92 1.78
N GLN A 214 -16.22 8.14 1.67
CA GLN A 214 -16.33 9.16 2.71
C GLN A 214 -17.79 9.59 2.93
N GLU A 215 -18.56 9.82 1.87
CA GLU A 215 -19.97 10.20 1.92
C GLU A 215 -20.82 9.13 2.62
N GLN A 216 -20.48 7.85 2.41
CA GLN A 216 -21.14 6.72 3.08
C GLN A 216 -20.53 6.37 4.45
N LYS A 217 -19.50 7.11 4.91
CA LYS A 217 -18.75 6.86 6.15
C LYS A 217 -18.18 5.44 6.24
N ILE A 218 -17.73 4.87 5.12
CA ILE A 218 -17.13 3.53 5.07
C ILE A 218 -15.60 3.67 5.12
N PRO A 219 -14.93 3.43 6.26
CA PRO A 219 -13.51 3.72 6.42
C PRO A 219 -12.66 3.00 5.37
N LEU A 220 -11.78 3.78 4.71
CA LEU A 220 -10.74 3.27 3.82
C LEU A 220 -9.45 3.08 4.59
N VAL A 221 -8.89 1.88 4.53
CA VAL A 221 -7.62 1.55 5.16
C VAL A 221 -6.76 0.75 4.19
N SER A 222 -5.45 0.94 4.25
CA SER A 222 -4.50 0.04 3.61
C SER A 222 -3.63 -0.70 4.62
N TYR A 223 -3.23 -1.91 4.25
CA TYR A 223 -2.35 -2.77 5.04
C TYR A 223 -1.01 -2.95 4.33
N ILE A 224 0.08 -2.70 5.05
CA ILE A 224 1.45 -2.88 4.55
C ILE A 224 2.18 -3.86 5.48
N SER A 225 2.43 -5.06 4.96
CA SER A 225 3.28 -6.07 5.59
C SER A 225 4.76 -5.70 5.47
N ALA A 226 5.57 -6.10 6.44
CA ALA A 226 7.01 -5.87 6.51
C ALA A 226 7.46 -4.44 6.08
N PRO A 227 6.88 -3.38 6.68
CA PRO A 227 7.10 -2.01 6.24
C PRO A 227 8.56 -1.58 6.42
N ARG A 228 9.08 -0.84 5.45
CA ARG A 228 10.48 -0.37 5.40
C ARG A 228 10.63 1.14 5.68
N SER A 229 9.55 1.80 6.07
CA SER A 229 9.52 3.23 6.35
C SER A 229 10.33 3.61 7.59
N SER A 230 10.74 4.88 7.62
CA SER A 230 11.48 5.50 8.71
C SER A 230 10.92 6.90 9.04
N GLU A 231 9.66 7.17 8.68
CA GLU A 231 9.05 8.50 8.81
C GLU A 231 8.85 8.89 10.28
N SER A 232 8.51 7.93 11.15
CA SER A 232 8.32 8.18 12.58
C SER A 232 9.67 8.37 13.30
N ILE A 233 10.67 7.55 12.97
CA ILE A 233 12.04 7.71 13.46
C ILE A 233 12.67 9.02 12.95
N ASN A 234 12.34 9.42 11.72
CA ASN A 234 12.83 10.68 11.18
C ASN A 234 12.34 11.89 11.99
N PHE A 235 11.20 11.82 12.66
CA PHE A 235 10.78 12.87 13.60
C PHE A 235 11.78 13.03 14.76
N LEU A 236 12.31 11.93 15.30
CA LEU A 236 13.30 11.96 16.39
C LEU A 236 14.62 12.64 16.00
N ARG A 237 14.88 12.80 14.71
CA ARG A 237 16.04 13.55 14.22
C ARG A 237 15.96 15.04 14.54
N LEU A 238 14.76 15.58 14.74
CA LEU A 238 14.58 16.96 15.21
C LEU A 238 15.09 17.12 16.65
N GLN A 239 14.81 16.14 17.52
CA GLN A 239 15.34 16.10 18.89
C GLN A 239 16.86 15.88 18.91
N ALA A 240 17.38 15.04 18.01
CA ALA A 240 18.81 14.79 17.88
C ALA A 240 19.57 15.87 17.09
N CYS A 241 18.90 16.90 16.58
CA CYS A 241 19.53 17.92 15.75
C CYS A 241 20.41 18.83 16.62
N PRO A 242 21.72 18.97 16.32
CA PRO A 242 22.59 19.86 17.08
C PRO A 242 22.33 21.33 16.79
N TYR A 243 21.59 21.63 15.71
CA TYR A 243 21.30 22.99 15.29
C TYR A 243 19.96 23.46 15.86
N PRO A 244 19.90 24.59 16.59
CA PRO A 244 18.65 25.14 17.09
C PRO A 244 17.62 25.44 15.98
N LYS A 245 18.11 25.78 14.78
CA LYS A 245 17.33 26.00 13.57
C LYS A 245 17.68 24.90 12.55
N PRO A 246 16.83 23.88 12.36
CA PRO A 246 17.12 22.73 11.50
C PRO A 246 16.96 23.06 10.00
N ASN A 247 17.72 24.03 9.50
CA ASN A 247 17.80 24.34 8.08
C ASN A 247 18.82 23.42 7.39
N CYS A 248 18.38 22.23 6.98
CA CYS A 248 19.29 21.22 6.43
C CYS A 248 20.02 21.67 5.17
N GLN A 249 19.38 22.48 4.32
CA GLN A 249 20.00 23.01 3.09
C GLN A 249 21.28 23.80 3.39
N SER A 250 21.25 24.66 4.42
CA SER A 250 22.43 25.46 4.80
C SER A 250 23.40 24.74 5.73
N GLN A 251 22.89 23.88 6.62
CA GLN A 251 23.69 23.31 7.71
C GLN A 251 24.27 21.92 7.40
N CYS A 252 23.71 21.22 6.40
CA CYS A 252 24.02 19.82 6.16
C CYS A 252 24.22 19.45 4.68
N GLY A 253 24.12 20.41 3.74
CA GLY A 253 24.08 20.13 2.30
C GLY A 253 25.29 19.37 1.71
N ASN A 254 26.45 19.40 2.39
CA ASN A 254 27.69 18.76 1.94
C ASN A 254 28.15 17.59 2.83
N LEU A 255 27.29 17.09 3.72
CA LEU A 255 27.66 16.01 4.64
C LEU A 255 27.16 14.66 4.13
N ASP A 256 28.06 13.69 4.00
CA ASP A 256 27.70 12.29 3.66
C ASP A 256 26.82 11.65 4.74
N LYS A 257 27.03 12.04 6.00
CA LYS A 257 26.22 11.63 7.14
C LYS A 257 25.81 12.85 7.95
N LEU A 258 24.51 12.99 8.13
CA LEU A 258 23.89 14.11 8.82
C LEU A 258 24.08 13.92 10.34
N PRO A 259 24.40 14.97 11.10
CA PRO A 259 24.66 14.84 12.54
C PRO A 259 23.51 14.24 13.34
N CYS A 260 22.27 14.45 12.87
CA CYS A 260 21.06 13.90 13.49
C CYS A 260 20.75 12.43 13.12
N GLN A 261 21.52 11.80 12.22
CA GLN A 261 21.38 10.38 11.83
C GLN A 261 22.03 9.44 12.86
N VAL A 262 21.64 9.62 14.12
CA VAL A 262 22.29 8.97 15.25
C VAL A 262 21.79 7.55 15.53
N VAL A 263 20.66 7.17 14.94
CA VAL A 263 20.04 5.83 15.07
C VAL A 263 19.93 5.08 13.72
N GLU A 264 20.42 5.65 12.62
CA GLU A 264 20.39 4.96 11.33
C GLU A 264 21.21 3.67 11.32
N PRO A 265 20.77 2.62 10.58
CA PRO A 265 19.63 2.58 9.67
C PRO A 265 18.34 1.98 10.32
N LEU A 266 18.11 2.21 11.62
CA LEU A 266 16.93 1.70 12.33
C LEU A 266 15.63 2.11 11.61
N ARG A 267 14.72 1.13 11.44
CA ARG A 267 13.41 1.32 10.78
C ARG A 267 12.30 1.42 11.79
N ASP A 268 11.21 2.08 11.39
CA ASP A 268 10.05 2.30 12.26
C ASP A 268 9.53 0.97 12.83
N ALA A 269 9.39 -0.05 11.97
CA ALA A 269 8.94 -1.39 12.36
C ALA A 269 9.80 -2.01 13.47
N THR A 270 11.12 -1.81 13.45
CA THR A 270 12.04 -2.34 14.46
C THR A 270 11.87 -1.63 15.81
N LEU A 271 11.64 -0.31 15.81
CA LEU A 271 11.36 0.44 17.03
C LEU A 271 10.03 -0.01 17.65
N TRP A 272 8.97 -0.07 16.84
CA TRP A 272 7.64 -0.45 17.32
C TRP A 272 7.53 -1.93 17.69
N ALA A 273 8.34 -2.81 17.09
CA ALA A 273 8.44 -4.22 17.49
C ALA A 273 8.92 -4.39 18.93
N TYR A 274 9.70 -3.44 19.44
CA TYR A 274 10.16 -3.44 20.82
C TYR A 274 9.13 -2.83 21.79
N LEU A 275 8.40 -1.81 21.34
CA LEU A 275 7.52 -1.01 22.19
C LEU A 275 6.09 -1.56 22.31
N LEU A 276 5.58 -2.21 21.26
CA LEU A 276 4.19 -2.66 21.19
C LEU A 276 4.08 -4.14 21.58
N LYS A 277 3.06 -4.47 22.38
CA LYS A 277 2.60 -5.84 22.59
C LYS A 277 1.60 -6.24 21.49
N PRO A 278 1.40 -7.54 21.23
CA PRO A 278 0.38 -8.01 20.30
C PRO A 278 -1.00 -7.42 20.62
N GLY A 279 -1.69 -6.89 19.61
CA GLY A 279 -2.97 -6.18 19.76
C GLY A 279 -2.84 -4.69 20.12
N GLU A 280 -1.64 -4.16 20.29
CA GLU A 280 -1.39 -2.73 20.48
C GLU A 280 -0.99 -2.04 19.17
N ARG A 281 -1.32 -0.74 19.08
CA ARG A 281 -0.86 0.15 18.03
C ARG A 281 0.06 1.25 18.57
N SER A 282 0.90 1.77 17.70
CA SER A 282 1.63 3.02 17.91
C SER A 282 0.65 4.21 17.95
N PRO A 283 1.15 5.38 18.36
CA PRO A 283 0.49 6.65 18.09
C PRO A 283 0.20 6.82 16.60
N LEU A 284 -0.78 7.65 16.29
CA LEU A 284 -1.15 8.04 14.94
C LEU A 284 -0.20 9.14 14.43
N TRP A 285 0.17 9.05 13.16
CA TRP A 285 1.10 9.94 12.49
C TRP A 285 0.49 10.48 11.20
N ARG A 286 0.67 11.77 10.91
CA ARG A 286 0.41 12.38 9.61
C ARG A 286 1.67 12.30 8.76
N SER A 287 1.61 11.70 7.57
CA SER A 287 2.73 11.74 6.63
C SER A 287 2.89 13.14 6.03
N ASN A 288 4.15 13.57 5.87
CA ASN A 288 4.51 14.84 5.25
C ASN A 288 5.32 14.65 3.96
N LEU A 289 5.16 13.50 3.30
CA LEU A 289 5.79 13.25 2.01
C LEU A 289 5.26 14.23 0.95
N ARG A 290 6.15 14.86 0.19
CA ARG A 290 5.79 15.90 -0.79
C ARG A 290 4.87 15.41 -1.90
N ILE A 291 4.93 14.13 -2.24
CA ILE A 291 4.00 13.52 -3.20
C ILE A 291 2.53 13.67 -2.75
N LEU A 292 2.29 13.73 -1.43
CA LEU A 292 0.96 13.94 -0.91
C LEU A 292 0.47 15.35 -1.21
N ASP A 293 1.29 16.35 -1.51
CA ASP A 293 0.83 17.71 -1.88
C ASP A 293 -0.19 17.70 -3.04
N LEU A 294 -0.20 16.64 -3.86
CA LEU A 294 -1.18 16.38 -4.92
C LEU A 294 -2.58 15.97 -4.43
N TYR A 295 -2.74 15.67 -3.14
CA TYR A 295 -3.95 15.18 -2.50
C TYR A 295 -4.67 16.33 -1.79
N PRO A 296 -6.01 16.37 -1.83
CA PRO A 296 -6.81 17.19 -0.93
C PRO A 296 -6.47 16.95 0.54
N GLU A 297 -6.70 17.96 1.40
CA GLU A 297 -6.36 17.84 2.83
C GLU A 297 -7.14 16.72 3.53
N SER A 298 -8.41 16.48 3.15
CA SER A 298 -9.22 15.36 3.65
C SER A 298 -8.64 13.99 3.30
N TYR A 299 -7.80 13.92 2.28
CA TYR A 299 -7.19 12.69 1.75
C TYR A 299 -5.70 12.58 2.11
N ARG A 300 -5.17 13.50 2.94
CA ARG A 300 -3.83 13.36 3.51
C ARG A 300 -3.71 12.02 4.22
N VAL A 301 -2.61 11.32 3.97
CA VAL A 301 -2.39 9.99 4.52
C VAL A 301 -1.86 10.09 5.95
N TYR A 302 -2.56 9.41 6.84
CA TYR A 302 -2.15 9.12 8.20
C TYR A 302 -1.79 7.65 8.31
N PHE A 303 -0.97 7.31 9.29
CA PHE A 303 -0.60 5.93 9.53
C PHE A 303 -0.33 5.66 11.01
N CYS A 304 -0.47 4.40 11.40
CA CYS A 304 0.06 3.87 12.65
C CYS A 304 0.68 2.49 12.39
N TYR A 305 1.48 2.02 13.33
CA TYR A 305 2.00 0.65 13.33
C TYR A 305 1.19 -0.21 14.28
N ILE A 306 0.89 -1.44 13.90
CA ILE A 306 0.14 -2.39 14.73
C ILE A 306 1.00 -3.64 14.92
N ASN A 307 1.12 -4.09 16.17
CA ASN A 307 1.66 -5.40 16.45
C ASN A 307 0.54 -6.44 16.31
N VAL A 308 0.56 -7.19 15.23
CA VAL A 308 -0.45 -8.22 14.94
C VAL A 308 -0.08 -9.59 15.50
N GLY A 309 1.01 -9.67 16.26
CA GLY A 309 1.55 -10.90 16.86
C GLY A 309 2.63 -11.55 16.01
N THR A 310 2.41 -11.69 14.71
CA THR A 310 3.39 -12.26 13.75
C THR A 310 4.37 -11.24 13.22
N GLU A 311 3.96 -9.98 13.10
CA GLU A 311 4.77 -8.88 12.59
C GLU A 311 4.32 -7.51 13.14
N ILE A 312 5.07 -6.47 12.78
CA ILE A 312 4.62 -5.08 12.89
C ILE A 312 4.15 -4.62 11.51
N ALA A 313 2.84 -4.47 11.34
CA ALA A 313 2.24 -3.95 10.13
C ALA A 313 2.17 -2.42 10.17
N ARG A 314 2.30 -1.76 9.02
CA ARG A 314 1.92 -0.35 8.86
C ARG A 314 0.52 -0.30 8.28
N VAL A 315 -0.34 0.46 8.92
CA VAL A 315 -1.72 0.66 8.50
C VAL A 315 -1.88 2.13 8.14
N GLU A 316 -2.33 2.40 6.91
CA GLU A 316 -2.53 3.76 6.40
C GLU A 316 -4.00 4.07 6.18
N MET A 317 -4.39 5.32 6.37
CA MET A 317 -5.77 5.77 6.19
C MET A 317 -5.81 7.26 5.84
N PRO A 318 -6.81 7.73 5.08
CA PRO A 318 -6.98 9.15 4.80
C PRO A 318 -7.42 9.92 6.05
N ALA A 319 -7.22 11.23 6.06
CA ALA A 319 -7.49 12.10 7.20
C ALA A 319 -8.92 11.98 7.74
N TRP A 320 -9.92 11.82 6.87
CA TRP A 320 -11.32 11.70 7.30
C TRP A 320 -11.62 10.40 8.08
N VAL A 321 -10.80 9.35 7.92
CA VAL A 321 -10.86 8.15 8.77
C VAL A 321 -10.04 8.38 10.04
N ALA A 322 -8.83 8.90 9.88
CA ALA A 322 -7.85 9.00 10.95
C ALA A 322 -8.27 9.98 12.05
N LEU A 323 -8.99 11.04 11.68
CA LEU A 323 -9.42 12.12 12.59
C LEU A 323 -10.84 11.91 13.13
N ASP A 324 -11.56 10.87 12.70
CA ASP A 324 -12.81 10.43 13.29
C ASP A 324 -12.54 9.21 14.18
N SER A 325 -12.61 9.41 15.51
CA SER A 325 -12.26 8.36 16.47
C SER A 325 -13.13 7.10 16.32
N THR A 326 -14.40 7.27 15.96
CA THR A 326 -15.32 6.14 15.77
C THR A 326 -14.93 5.32 14.54
N LEU A 327 -14.65 5.99 13.41
CA LEU A 327 -14.19 5.30 12.20
C LEU A 327 -12.82 4.65 12.38
N LEU A 328 -11.90 5.34 13.05
CA LEU A 328 -10.56 4.82 13.34
C LEU A 328 -10.62 3.55 14.18
N GLU A 329 -11.29 3.59 15.34
CA GLU A 329 -11.38 2.43 16.24
C GLU A 329 -12.07 1.23 15.57
N GLN A 330 -13.17 1.49 14.85
CA GLN A 330 -13.84 0.47 14.05
C GLN A 330 -12.89 -0.17 13.04
N ALA A 331 -12.20 0.64 12.25
CA ALA A 331 -11.37 0.15 11.16
C ALA A 331 -10.19 -0.67 11.69
N LEU A 332 -9.49 -0.20 12.72
CA LEU A 332 -8.35 -0.91 13.29
C LEU A 332 -8.76 -2.22 13.98
N GLY A 333 -9.90 -2.23 14.67
CA GLY A 333 -10.45 -3.45 15.26
C GLY A 333 -10.78 -4.51 14.19
N ILE A 334 -11.41 -4.09 13.08
CA ILE A 334 -11.73 -4.97 11.96
C ILE A 334 -10.44 -5.47 11.26
N VAL A 335 -9.45 -4.60 11.03
CA VAL A 335 -8.14 -5.01 10.45
C VAL A 335 -7.49 -6.10 11.30
N LEU A 336 -7.44 -5.92 12.62
CA LEU A 336 -6.87 -6.93 13.52
C LEU A 336 -7.63 -8.26 13.44
N ALA A 337 -8.97 -8.22 13.37
CA ALA A 337 -9.79 -9.41 13.19
C ALA A 337 -9.52 -10.11 11.84
N GLN A 338 -9.33 -9.36 10.75
CA GLN A 338 -8.97 -9.91 9.45
C GLN A 338 -7.61 -10.61 9.48
N VAL A 339 -6.63 -10.02 10.15
CA VAL A 339 -5.28 -10.60 10.29
C VAL A 339 -5.32 -11.90 11.08
N TYR A 340 -6.06 -11.95 12.19
CA TYR A 340 -6.20 -13.19 12.97
C TYR A 340 -6.90 -14.30 12.18
N LYS A 341 -7.94 -13.96 11.40
CA LYS A 341 -8.65 -14.94 10.56
C LYS A 341 -7.83 -15.43 9.36
N GLY A 342 -6.90 -14.61 8.88
CA GLY A 342 -5.98 -14.97 7.79
C GLY A 342 -4.59 -15.41 8.27
N TYR A 343 -4.44 -15.80 9.54
CA TYR A 343 -3.21 -16.36 10.11
C TYR A 343 -1.96 -15.45 9.97
N GLY A 344 -2.13 -14.15 10.20
CA GLY A 344 -1.02 -13.18 10.17
C GLY A 344 -1.04 -12.24 8.97
N TYR A 345 -2.04 -12.33 8.09
CA TYR A 345 -2.30 -11.37 7.02
C TYR A 345 -3.83 -11.22 6.82
N PRO A 346 -4.35 -10.05 6.40
CA PRO A 346 -5.79 -9.87 6.24
C PRO A 346 -6.41 -10.85 5.22
N ILE A 347 -7.33 -11.71 5.67
CA ILE A 347 -7.93 -12.73 4.82
C ILE A 347 -8.65 -12.14 3.60
N ALA A 348 -9.36 -11.01 3.74
CA ALA A 348 -10.01 -10.36 2.61
C ALA A 348 -9.03 -9.95 1.50
N LEU A 349 -7.83 -9.49 1.84
CA LEU A 349 -6.80 -9.14 0.86
C LEU A 349 -6.23 -10.39 0.18
N ALA A 350 -5.96 -11.45 0.94
CA ALA A 350 -5.47 -12.71 0.39
C ALA A 350 -6.48 -13.33 -0.60
N GLU A 351 -7.77 -13.30 -0.27
CA GLU A 351 -8.82 -13.76 -1.17
C GLU A 351 -8.95 -12.87 -2.42
N ALA A 352 -8.79 -11.55 -2.27
CA ALA A 352 -8.86 -10.63 -3.40
C ALA A 352 -7.72 -10.89 -4.39
N HIS A 353 -6.51 -11.12 -3.87
CA HIS A 353 -5.38 -11.56 -4.67
C HIS A 353 -5.67 -12.87 -5.42
N ASN A 354 -6.20 -13.87 -4.71
CA ASN A 354 -6.51 -15.17 -5.31
C ASN A 354 -7.51 -15.06 -6.47
N GLN A 355 -8.52 -14.19 -6.36
CA GLN A 355 -9.49 -13.95 -7.45
C GLN A 355 -8.90 -13.09 -8.59
N ALA A 356 -7.97 -12.19 -8.27
CA ALA A 356 -7.36 -11.32 -9.26
C ALA A 356 -6.34 -12.05 -10.15
N VAL A 357 -5.59 -13.01 -9.61
CA VAL A 357 -4.45 -13.66 -10.31
C VAL A 357 -4.86 -14.33 -11.62
N VAL A 358 -4.33 -13.80 -12.73
CA VAL A 358 -4.37 -14.44 -14.05
C VAL A 358 -3.25 -15.47 -14.14
N LYS A 359 -3.61 -16.75 -14.31
CA LYS A 359 -2.64 -17.85 -14.42
C LYS A 359 -2.14 -17.98 -15.87
N SER A 360 -1.05 -18.70 -16.05
CA SER A 360 -0.48 -18.99 -17.38
C SER A 360 -1.48 -19.65 -18.34
N GLY A 361 -2.32 -20.56 -17.82
CA GLY A 361 -3.40 -21.20 -18.59
C GLY A 361 -4.51 -20.23 -19.03
N ASP A 362 -4.80 -19.22 -18.22
CA ASP A 362 -5.84 -18.22 -18.53
C ASP A 362 -5.39 -17.31 -19.67
N ARG A 363 -4.10 -16.95 -19.71
CA ARG A 363 -3.50 -16.21 -20.83
C ARG A 363 -3.67 -16.95 -22.15
N ALA A 364 -3.44 -18.26 -22.18
CA ALA A 364 -3.61 -19.06 -23.40
C ALA A 364 -5.08 -19.10 -23.86
N ARG A 365 -6.02 -19.28 -22.92
CA ARG A 365 -7.47 -19.27 -23.21
C ARG A 365 -7.96 -17.92 -23.69
N PHE A 366 -7.48 -16.82 -23.10
CA PHE A 366 -7.80 -15.46 -23.50
C PHE A 366 -7.49 -15.23 -24.99
N PHE A 367 -6.28 -15.57 -25.43
CA PHE A 367 -5.92 -15.42 -26.84
C PHE A 367 -6.66 -16.40 -27.76
N ALA A 368 -7.00 -17.60 -27.30
CA ALA A 368 -7.85 -18.52 -28.08
C ALA A 368 -9.27 -17.99 -28.30
N LEU A 369 -9.86 -17.32 -27.29
CA LEU A 369 -11.18 -16.68 -27.42
C LEU A 369 -11.14 -15.49 -28.39
N LEU A 370 -10.09 -14.67 -28.31
CA LEU A 370 -9.88 -13.58 -29.26
C LEU A 370 -9.72 -14.11 -30.70
N GLU A 371 -9.00 -15.22 -30.88
CA GLU A 371 -8.82 -15.87 -32.19
C GLU A 371 -10.16 -16.29 -32.80
N ASP A 372 -10.98 -17.05 -32.06
CA ASP A 372 -12.31 -17.48 -32.49
C ASP A 372 -13.21 -16.29 -32.85
N GLN A 373 -13.18 -15.23 -32.04
CA GLN A 373 -13.97 -14.03 -32.30
C GLN A 373 -13.52 -13.29 -33.56
N MET A 374 -12.22 -13.19 -33.82
CA MET A 374 -11.70 -12.58 -35.04
C MET A 374 -12.06 -13.39 -36.30
N ILE A 375 -12.02 -14.72 -36.21
CA ILE A 375 -12.45 -15.62 -37.28
C ILE A 375 -13.94 -15.44 -37.57
N ARG A 376 -14.78 -15.38 -36.52
CA ARG A 376 -16.24 -15.12 -36.66
C ARG A 376 -16.53 -13.75 -37.27
N ALA A 377 -15.70 -12.76 -37.00
CA ALA A 377 -15.79 -11.43 -37.61
C ALA A 377 -15.30 -11.38 -39.07
N GLY A 378 -14.81 -12.50 -39.63
CA GLY A 378 -14.40 -12.61 -41.02
C GLY A 378 -12.96 -12.18 -41.30
N LEU A 379 -12.14 -12.00 -40.26
CA LEU A 379 -10.72 -11.68 -40.43
C LEU A 379 -9.95 -12.93 -40.91
N LYS A 380 -9.28 -12.82 -42.05
CA LYS A 380 -8.42 -13.88 -42.61
C LYS A 380 -6.97 -13.64 -42.17
N ASN A 381 -6.24 -14.69 -41.84
CA ASN A 381 -4.84 -14.68 -41.33
C ASN A 381 -4.67 -14.23 -39.87
N VAL A 382 -5.56 -14.67 -38.98
CA VAL A 382 -5.33 -14.55 -37.53
C VAL A 382 -4.31 -15.62 -37.13
N GLY A 383 -3.15 -15.20 -36.60
CA GLY A 383 -2.10 -16.14 -36.21
C GLY A 383 -0.99 -15.48 -35.39
N ILE A 384 -0.42 -16.26 -34.48
CA ILE A 384 0.73 -15.83 -33.65
C ILE A 384 2.01 -15.75 -34.48
N SER A 385 2.99 -14.97 -34.01
CA SER A 385 4.33 -14.94 -34.62
C SER A 385 4.97 -16.34 -34.64
N TYR A 386 5.68 -16.68 -35.72
CA TYR A 386 6.47 -17.92 -35.85
C TYR A 386 7.41 -18.20 -34.66
N LYS A 387 7.84 -17.17 -33.93
CA LYS A 387 8.73 -17.30 -32.77
C LYS A 387 7.98 -17.70 -31.49
N GLU A 388 6.71 -17.30 -31.37
CA GLU A 388 5.85 -17.59 -30.22
C GLU A 388 5.25 -19.00 -30.33
N SER A 389 4.92 -19.43 -31.56
CA SER A 389 4.43 -20.79 -31.84
C SER A 389 5.43 -21.87 -31.42
N SER A 390 6.73 -21.67 -31.69
CA SER A 390 7.77 -22.63 -31.29
C SER A 390 7.94 -22.75 -29.77
N LYS A 391 7.70 -21.68 -29.00
CA LYS A 391 7.80 -21.70 -27.52
C LYS A 391 6.64 -22.46 -26.86
N ARG A 392 5.41 -22.32 -27.39
CA ARG A 392 4.24 -23.04 -26.86
C ARG A 392 4.35 -24.55 -27.10
N ILE A 393 4.95 -24.96 -28.21
CA ILE A 393 5.20 -26.38 -28.53
C ILE A 393 6.29 -26.98 -27.62
N SER A 394 7.27 -26.18 -27.16
CA SER A 394 8.33 -26.66 -26.27
C SER A 394 7.96 -26.76 -24.78
N ILE A 395 6.79 -26.25 -24.38
CA ILE A 395 6.32 -26.22 -22.98
C ILE A 395 5.12 -27.16 -22.75
N ALA A 396 4.52 -27.68 -23.82
CA ALA A 396 3.60 -28.82 -23.77
C ALA A 396 4.40 -30.13 -23.67
#